data_AF-L7VJM0-F1
#
_entry.id   AF-L7VJM0-F1
#
_cell.length_a   1.000
_cell.length_b   1.000
_cell.length_c   1.000
_cell.angle_alpha   90.00
_cell.angle_beta   90.00
_cell.angle_gamma   90.00
#
_symmetry.space_group_name_H-M   'P 1'
#
loop_
_entity.id
_entity.type
_entity.pdbx_description
1 polymer ?
#
loop_
_entity_poly.entity_id
_entity_poly.type
_entity_poly.pdbx_seq_one_letter_code
_entity_poly.pdbx_strand_id
1 'polypeptide(L)'
;MDNRKNGKFGLGVTLICIGILLTLSTFGVIPSIGELLAKFWPLIFIFVSVLFHAGYYSDRKNVGLLVPGGIFLTLGIVFQTSELWDIYNVMWPGVFLAPAVGLFELYYFGNREKGLLIPVGILTCFSLFLFTFTIRNLRGFSKFILPIGLIIAGVIILINDRKNGHESNQNYGDF
;
A
#
# COMPACT_ATOMS: atom_id res chain seq x y z
N MET A 1 -9.41 9.77 51.06
CA MET A 1 -10.79 10.04 50.60
C MET A 1 -10.72 10.96 49.37
N ASP A 2 -11.23 10.46 48.24
CA ASP A 2 -11.67 11.13 47.00
C ASP A 2 -10.75 12.04 46.15
N ASN A 3 -10.01 11.40 45.24
CA ASN A 3 -9.46 12.01 44.01
C ASN A 3 -10.40 11.81 42.78
N ARG A 4 -11.72 12.04 42.96
CA ARG A 4 -12.76 11.83 41.93
C ARG A 4 -13.17 13.09 41.14
N LYS A 5 -12.41 14.19 41.22
CA LYS A 5 -12.76 15.47 40.55
C LYS A 5 -12.05 15.70 39.20
N ASN A 6 -11.03 14.90 38.88
CA ASN A 6 -10.14 15.15 37.74
C ASN A 6 -10.71 14.70 36.39
N GLY A 7 -11.67 13.76 36.37
CA GLY A 7 -12.30 13.30 35.13
C GLY A 7 -13.18 14.36 34.46
N LYS A 8 -13.88 15.20 35.25
CA LYS A 8 -14.78 16.25 34.73
C LYS A 8 -14.03 17.50 34.27
N PHE A 9 -12.94 17.85 34.96
CA PHE A 9 -12.07 18.96 34.56
C PHE A 9 -11.27 18.62 33.29
N GLY A 10 -10.73 17.41 33.19
CA GLY A 10 -10.07 16.92 31.98
C GLY A 10 -11.01 16.90 30.76
N LEU A 11 -12.26 16.45 30.95
CA LEU A 11 -13.28 16.51 29.90
C LEU A 11 -13.60 17.94 29.46
N GLY A 12 -13.71 18.89 30.39
CA GLY A 12 -13.95 20.30 30.09
C GLY A 12 -12.81 20.94 29.30
N VAL A 13 -11.56 20.72 29.71
CA VAL A 13 -10.37 21.23 28.99
C VAL A 13 -10.28 20.63 27.58
N THR A 14 -10.58 19.33 27.44
CA THR A 14 -10.60 18.66 26.14
C THR A 14 -11.66 19.27 25.22
N LEU A 15 -12.86 19.56 25.75
CA LEU A 15 -13.95 20.18 24.99
C LEU A 15 -13.60 21.61 24.55
N ILE A 16 -12.95 22.39 25.41
CA ILE A 16 -12.49 23.75 25.11
C ILE A 16 -11.42 23.72 24.01
N CYS A 17 -10.43 22.82 24.12
CA CYS A 17 -9.42 22.64 23.08
C CYS A 17 -10.04 22.23 21.74
N ILE A 18 -10.99 21.30 21.75
CA ILE A 18 -11.74 20.88 20.56
C ILE A 18 -12.49 22.07 19.95
N GLY A 19 -13.20 22.88 20.75
CA GLY A 19 -13.93 24.06 20.28
C GLY A 19 -13.03 25.14 19.66
N ILE A 20 -11.88 25.41 20.28
CA ILE A 20 -10.88 26.34 19.74
C ILE A 20 -10.31 25.80 18.42
N LEU A 21 -10.02 24.51 18.34
CA LEU A 21 -9.48 23.87 17.14
C LEU A 21 -10.49 23.89 15.97
N LEU A 22 -11.77 23.64 16.23
CA LEU A 22 -12.84 23.77 15.22
C LEU A 22 -13.02 25.22 14.73
N THR A 23 -12.91 26.19 15.64
CA THR A 23 -13.03 27.61 15.28
C THR A 23 -11.87 28.02 14.38
N LEU A 24 -10.64 27.62 14.71
CA LEU A 24 -9.45 27.88 13.88
C LEU A 24 -9.50 27.18 12.51
N SER A 25 -10.14 26.00 12.45
CA SER A 25 -10.42 25.28 11.20
C SER A 25 -11.46 26.01 10.34
N THR A 26 -12.45 26.66 10.95
CA THR A 26 -13.43 27.50 10.23
C THR A 26 -12.79 28.75 9.61
N PHE A 27 -11.72 29.28 10.22
CA PHE A 27 -10.97 30.43 9.68
C PHE A 27 -9.96 30.07 8.58
N GLY A 28 -9.83 28.79 8.20
CA GLY A 28 -8.96 28.35 7.10
C GLY A 28 -7.46 28.42 7.37
N VAL A 29 -7.05 28.63 8.63
CA VAL A 29 -5.63 28.68 9.05
C VAL A 29 -5.07 27.28 9.28
N ILE A 30 -5.93 26.31 9.64
CA ILE A 30 -5.57 24.90 9.86
C ILE A 30 -6.54 24.04 9.05
N PRO A 31 -6.07 22.99 8.35
CA PRO A 31 -6.95 22.06 7.66
C PRO A 31 -7.95 21.46 8.64
N SER A 32 -9.21 21.42 8.24
CA SER A 32 -10.29 20.97 9.11
C SER A 32 -10.07 19.51 9.52
N ILE A 33 -10.59 19.10 10.69
CA ILE A 33 -10.54 17.68 11.11
C ILE A 33 -11.12 16.78 10.02
N GLY A 34 -12.18 17.24 9.33
CA GLY A 34 -12.76 16.55 8.17
C GLY A 34 -11.82 16.45 6.97
N GLU A 35 -11.01 17.47 6.68
CA GLU A 35 -10.03 17.45 5.57
C GLU A 35 -8.83 16.58 5.90
N LEU A 36 -8.36 16.60 7.14
CA LEU A 36 -7.33 15.68 7.62
C LEU A 36 -7.84 14.24 7.52
N LEU A 37 -9.05 13.97 8.00
CA LEU A 37 -9.65 12.64 7.89
C LEU A 37 -9.86 12.24 6.41
N ALA A 38 -10.20 13.19 5.54
CA ALA A 38 -10.29 12.98 4.10
C ALA A 38 -8.93 12.79 3.41
N LYS A 39 -7.80 13.22 3.98
CA LYS A 39 -6.45 12.87 3.47
C LYS A 39 -5.91 11.55 4.03
N PHE A 40 -6.34 11.17 5.23
CA PHE A 40 -5.87 9.98 5.94
C PHE A 40 -6.86 8.81 5.88
N TRP A 41 -7.96 8.93 5.14
CA TRP A 41 -8.88 7.81 4.90
C TRP A 41 -8.20 6.54 4.35
N PRO A 42 -7.15 6.61 3.49
CA PRO A 42 -6.52 5.41 2.94
C PRO A 42 -5.74 4.61 3.98
N LEU A 43 -5.43 5.24 5.12
CA LEU A 43 -4.74 4.64 6.25
C LEU A 43 -5.57 3.51 6.87
N ILE A 44 -6.90 3.53 6.70
CA ILE A 44 -7.80 2.43 7.07
C ILE A 44 -7.45 1.17 6.26
N PHE A 45 -7.18 1.30 4.96
CA PHE A 45 -6.80 0.15 4.13
C PHE A 45 -5.44 -0.42 4.54
N ILE A 46 -4.47 0.45 4.85
CA ILE A 46 -3.16 0.02 5.36
C ILE A 46 -3.33 -0.73 6.68
N PHE A 47 -4.16 -0.20 7.59
CA PHE A 47 -4.43 -0.85 8.87
C PHE A 47 -5.08 -2.22 8.68
N VAL A 48 -6.10 -2.33 7.81
CA VAL A 48 -6.75 -3.60 7.46
C VAL A 48 -5.74 -4.58 6.86
N SER A 49 -4.86 -4.13 5.96
CA SER A 49 -3.81 -4.96 5.39
C SER A 49 -2.88 -5.56 6.45
N VAL A 50 -2.46 -4.74 7.43
CA VAL A 50 -1.62 -5.20 8.54
C VAL A 50 -2.35 -6.26 9.36
N LEU A 51 -3.66 -6.13 9.58
CA LEU A 51 -4.45 -7.17 10.26
C LEU A 51 -4.45 -8.49 9.51
N PHE A 52 -4.60 -8.47 8.18
CA PHE A 52 -4.53 -9.68 7.35
C PHE A 52 -3.14 -10.33 7.40
N HIS A 53 -2.08 -9.52 7.34
CA HIS A 53 -0.70 -9.99 7.46
C HIS A 53 -0.39 -10.56 8.86
N ALA A 54 -0.89 -9.92 9.92
CA ALA A 54 -0.80 -10.43 11.28
C ALA A 54 -1.56 -11.76 11.44
N GLY A 55 -2.74 -11.87 10.82
CA GLY A 55 -3.52 -13.11 10.76
C GLY A 55 -2.75 -14.26 10.09
N TYR A 56 -2.07 -13.97 8.97
CA TYR A 56 -1.19 -14.96 8.33
C TYR A 56 0.00 -15.37 9.21
N TYR A 57 0.62 -14.43 9.94
CA TYR A 57 1.73 -14.77 10.82
C TYR A 57 1.30 -15.67 12.00
N SER A 58 0.08 -15.49 12.49
CA SER A 58 -0.54 -16.36 13.50
C SER A 58 -0.86 -17.76 12.96
N ASP A 59 -1.38 -17.87 11.74
CA ASP A 59 -1.65 -19.15 11.10
C ASP A 59 -1.05 -19.22 9.68
N ARG A 60 0.21 -19.70 9.64
CA ARG A 60 1.00 -19.86 8.42
C ARG A 60 0.35 -20.81 7.39
N LYS A 61 -0.64 -21.62 7.77
CA LYS A 61 -1.37 -22.48 6.81
C LYS A 61 -2.34 -21.69 5.95
N ASN A 62 -2.83 -20.54 6.43
CA ASN A 62 -3.84 -19.75 5.72
C ASN A 62 -3.21 -18.70 4.81
N VAL A 63 -2.45 -19.18 3.82
CA VAL A 63 -1.79 -18.34 2.81
C VAL A 63 -2.78 -17.50 1.98
N GLY A 64 -4.06 -17.91 1.94
CA GLY A 64 -5.13 -17.16 1.30
C GLY A 64 -5.39 -15.78 1.91
N LEU A 65 -5.02 -15.54 3.18
CA LEU A 65 -5.19 -14.21 3.81
C LEU A 65 -4.19 -13.17 3.28
N LEU A 66 -3.07 -13.58 2.68
CA LEU A 66 -2.15 -12.60 2.09
C LEU A 66 -2.74 -11.95 0.85
N VAL A 67 -3.60 -12.63 0.08
CA VAL A 67 -4.21 -12.03 -1.11
C VAL A 67 -4.99 -10.76 -0.77
N PRO A 68 -6.01 -10.78 0.12
CA PRO A 68 -6.68 -9.55 0.54
C PRO A 68 -5.72 -8.61 1.27
N GLY A 69 -4.74 -9.13 2.03
CA GLY A 69 -3.71 -8.33 2.69
C GLY A 69 -2.91 -7.45 1.72
N GLY A 70 -2.29 -8.02 0.70
CA GLY A 70 -1.51 -7.30 -0.31
C GLY A 70 -2.33 -6.39 -1.20
N ILE A 71 -3.58 -6.76 -1.51
CA ILE A 71 -4.52 -5.88 -2.22
C ILE A 71 -4.78 -4.62 -1.39
N PHE A 72 -5.17 -4.76 -0.13
CA PHE A 72 -5.43 -3.61 0.74
C PHE A 72 -4.17 -2.79 1.02
N LEU A 73 -2.99 -3.43 1.09
CA LEU A 73 -1.72 -2.71 1.26
C LEU A 73 -1.47 -1.79 0.06
N THR A 74 -1.59 -2.35 -1.14
CA THR A 74 -1.28 -1.65 -2.38
C THR A 74 -2.30 -0.54 -2.64
N LEU A 75 -3.59 -0.82 -2.44
CA LEU A 75 -4.64 0.21 -2.54
C LEU A 75 -4.45 1.31 -1.50
N GLY A 76 -4.11 0.95 -0.26
CA GLY A 76 -3.85 1.90 0.80
C GLY A 76 -2.69 2.82 0.45
N ILE A 77 -1.58 2.29 -0.05
CA ILE A 77 -0.44 3.09 -0.51
C ILE A 77 -0.87 3.98 -1.68
N VAL A 78 -1.49 3.42 -2.72
CA VAL A 78 -1.90 4.14 -3.94
C VAL A 78 -2.83 5.31 -3.62
N PHE A 79 -3.85 5.08 -2.80
CA PHE A 79 -4.77 6.13 -2.40
C PHE A 79 -4.12 7.12 -1.43
N GLN A 80 -3.27 6.68 -0.50
CA GLN A 80 -2.58 7.58 0.43
C GLN A 80 -1.66 8.55 -0.30
N THR A 81 -0.90 8.06 -1.27
CA THR A 81 -0.02 8.89 -2.09
C THR A 81 -0.81 9.76 -3.05
N SER A 82 -1.94 9.26 -3.57
CA SER A 82 -2.84 10.06 -4.40
C SER A 82 -3.44 11.25 -3.65
N GLU A 83 -3.94 11.07 -2.43
CA GLU A 83 -4.49 12.14 -1.58
C GLU A 83 -3.41 13.13 -1.09
N LEU A 84 -2.17 12.64 -0.91
CA LEU A 84 -1.08 13.47 -0.44
C LEU A 84 -0.60 14.46 -1.53
N TRP A 85 -0.50 13.99 -2.77
CA TRP A 85 0.04 14.76 -3.90
C TRP A 85 -1.01 15.21 -4.92
N ASP A 86 -2.28 14.86 -4.74
CA ASP A 86 -3.39 15.16 -5.66
C ASP A 86 -3.14 14.64 -7.10
N ILE A 87 -2.57 13.43 -7.19
CA ILE A 87 -2.13 12.79 -8.44
C ILE A 87 -2.98 11.58 -8.83
N TYR A 88 -4.28 11.61 -8.54
CA TYR A 88 -5.21 10.51 -8.83
C TYR A 88 -5.19 10.10 -10.31
N ASN A 89 -5.11 11.09 -11.18
CA ASN A 89 -5.00 10.91 -12.63
C ASN A 89 -3.78 10.09 -13.05
N VAL A 90 -2.73 10.01 -12.23
CA VAL A 90 -1.52 9.21 -12.49
C VAL A 90 -1.57 7.88 -11.74
N MET A 91 -2.16 7.85 -10.55
CA MET A 91 -2.11 6.70 -9.65
C MET A 91 -3.20 5.66 -9.89
N TRP A 92 -4.25 5.97 -10.64
CA TRP A 92 -5.32 5.02 -10.98
C TRP A 92 -4.84 3.66 -11.56
N PRO A 93 -3.74 3.55 -12.34
CA PRO A 93 -3.26 2.25 -12.81
C PRO A 93 -2.75 1.36 -11.68
N GLY A 94 -2.37 1.96 -10.54
CA GLY A 94 -1.97 1.25 -9.32
C GLY A 94 -3.10 0.41 -8.72
N VAL A 95 -4.37 0.71 -9.04
CA VAL A 95 -5.51 -0.12 -8.64
C VAL A 95 -5.47 -1.49 -9.31
N PHE A 96 -4.98 -1.59 -10.55
CA PHE A 96 -4.77 -2.87 -11.24
C PHE A 96 -3.53 -3.61 -10.73
N LEU A 97 -2.55 -2.86 -10.19
CA LEU A 97 -1.38 -3.44 -9.55
C LEU A 97 -1.74 -4.13 -8.22
N ALA A 98 -2.76 -3.66 -7.51
CA ALA A 98 -3.18 -4.23 -6.23
C ALA A 98 -3.50 -5.73 -6.26
N PRO A 99 -4.36 -6.26 -7.16
CA PRO A 99 -4.57 -7.70 -7.29
C PRO A 99 -3.32 -8.44 -7.76
N ALA A 100 -2.43 -7.81 -8.55
CA ALA A 100 -1.15 -8.42 -8.92
C ALA A 100 -0.25 -8.64 -7.70
N VAL A 101 -0.14 -7.64 -6.81
CA VAL A 101 0.66 -7.73 -5.57
C VAL A 101 0.08 -8.76 -4.60
N GLY A 102 -1.24 -8.77 -4.39
CA GLY A 102 -1.87 -9.79 -3.54
C GLY A 102 -1.68 -11.22 -4.04
N LEU A 103 -1.80 -11.43 -5.36
CA LEU A 103 -1.51 -12.74 -5.97
C LEU A 103 -0.01 -13.09 -5.92
N PHE A 104 0.87 -12.09 -6.04
CA PHE A 104 2.31 -12.26 -5.91
C PHE A 104 2.72 -12.67 -4.50
N GLU A 105 2.14 -12.05 -3.46
CA GLU A 105 2.36 -12.45 -2.07
C GLU A 105 1.93 -13.90 -1.82
N LEU A 106 0.77 -14.31 -2.36
CA LEU A 106 0.32 -15.70 -2.29
C LEU A 106 1.29 -16.66 -3.01
N TYR A 107 1.87 -16.27 -4.15
CA TYR A 107 2.88 -17.07 -4.83
C TYR A 107 4.16 -17.22 -4.00
N TYR A 108 4.64 -16.13 -3.39
CA TYR A 108 5.89 -16.10 -2.64
C TYR A 108 5.81 -16.86 -1.31
N PHE A 109 4.70 -16.69 -0.58
CA PHE A 109 4.50 -17.29 0.75
C PHE A 109 3.69 -18.59 0.73
N GLY A 110 3.04 -18.91 -0.39
CA GLY A 110 2.29 -20.15 -0.61
C GLY A 110 3.11 -21.23 -1.33
N ASN A 111 2.39 -22.14 -2.01
CA ASN A 111 2.96 -23.37 -2.56
C ASN A 111 3.75 -23.20 -3.87
N ARG A 112 4.14 -21.96 -4.21
CA ARG A 112 4.86 -21.60 -5.45
C ARG A 112 4.25 -22.19 -6.73
N GLU A 113 2.92 -22.23 -6.80
CA GLU A 113 2.17 -22.64 -7.99
C GLU A 113 2.51 -21.72 -9.17
N LYS A 114 3.26 -22.26 -10.16
CA LYS A 114 3.70 -21.48 -11.33
C LYS A 114 2.53 -20.90 -12.14
N GLY A 115 1.34 -21.49 -12.03
CA GLY A 115 0.13 -21.00 -12.69
C GLY A 115 -0.31 -19.60 -12.25
N LEU A 116 0.00 -19.17 -11.01
CA LEU A 116 -0.37 -17.84 -10.52
C LEU A 116 0.50 -16.71 -11.09
N LEU A 117 1.71 -17.01 -11.54
CA LEU A 117 2.62 -16.01 -12.10
C LEU A 117 2.13 -15.43 -13.44
N ILE A 118 1.37 -16.21 -14.21
CA ILE A 118 0.84 -15.77 -15.51
C ILE A 118 -0.14 -14.60 -15.30
N PRO A 119 -1.20 -14.71 -14.46
CA PRO A 119 -2.06 -13.58 -14.11
C PRO A 119 -1.29 -12.38 -13.55
N VAL A 120 -0.36 -12.61 -12.61
CA VAL A 120 0.45 -11.54 -11.99
C VAL A 120 1.24 -10.78 -13.04
N GLY A 121 1.90 -11.49 -13.96
CA GLY A 121 2.65 -10.89 -15.06
C GLY A 121 1.79 -10.06 -15.99
N ILE A 122 0.61 -10.59 -16.37
CA ILE A 122 -0.33 -9.87 -17.26
C ILE A 122 -0.85 -8.61 -16.56
N LEU A 123 -1.31 -8.70 -15.32
CA LEU A 123 -1.83 -7.57 -14.54
C LEU A 123 -0.75 -6.50 -14.32
N THR A 124 0.47 -6.92 -14.00
CA THR A 124 1.60 -6.01 -13.80
C THR A 124 1.92 -5.29 -15.10
N CYS A 125 2.07 -6.02 -16.21
CA CYS A 125 2.36 -5.43 -17.52
C CYS A 125 1.24 -4.48 -17.97
N PHE A 126 -0.01 -4.85 -17.75
CA PHE A 126 -1.18 -4.03 -18.08
C PHE A 126 -1.22 -2.74 -17.25
N SER A 127 -1.01 -2.82 -15.93
CA SER A 127 -0.91 -1.64 -15.06
C SER A 127 0.24 -0.71 -15.50
N LEU A 128 1.38 -1.29 -15.86
CA LEU A 128 2.56 -0.54 -16.26
C LEU A 128 2.39 0.17 -17.62
N PHE A 129 1.71 -0.50 -18.54
CA PHE A 129 1.30 0.08 -19.82
C PHE A 129 0.36 1.28 -19.60
N LEU A 130 -0.65 1.12 -18.74
CA LEU A 130 -1.58 2.19 -18.38
C LEU A 130 -0.87 3.36 -17.69
N PHE A 131 0.08 3.09 -16.78
CA PHE A 131 0.87 4.11 -16.11
C PHE A 131 1.72 4.93 -17.10
N THR A 132 2.33 4.24 -18.07
CA THR A 132 3.09 4.88 -19.16
C THR A 132 2.18 5.75 -20.05
N PHE A 133 0.99 5.25 -20.40
CA PHE A 133 0.02 5.97 -21.23
C PHE A 133 -0.46 7.25 -20.53
N THR A 134 -0.82 7.14 -19.25
CA THR A 134 -1.29 8.24 -18.43
C THR A 134 -0.24 9.35 -18.24
N ILE A 135 1.02 8.98 -17.98
CA ILE A 135 2.10 9.97 -17.82
C ILE A 135 2.43 10.66 -19.15
N ARG A 136 2.34 9.94 -20.28
CA ARG A 136 2.50 10.54 -21.62
C ARG A 136 1.45 11.62 -21.89
N ASN A 137 0.25 11.45 -21.36
CA ASN A 137 -0.84 12.41 -21.48
C ASN A 137 -0.69 13.62 -20.53
N LEU A 138 0.20 13.54 -19.53
CA LEU A 138 0.48 14.65 -18.60
C LEU A 138 1.59 15.57 -19.15
N ARG A 139 1.22 16.83 -19.41
CA ARG A 139 2.12 17.88 -19.93
C ARG A 139 2.99 18.48 -18.81
N GLY A 140 3.98 17.74 -18.26
CA GLY A 140 4.85 18.28 -17.20
C GLY A 140 5.88 17.32 -16.57
N PHE A 141 6.68 17.83 -15.62
CA PHE A 141 7.89 17.29 -14.93
C PHE A 141 7.86 15.83 -14.40
N SER A 142 6.79 15.07 -14.59
CA SER A 142 6.59 13.68 -14.14
C SER A 142 7.41 12.62 -14.91
N LYS A 143 8.23 13.04 -15.89
CA LYS A 143 9.01 12.15 -16.77
C LYS A 143 10.04 11.26 -16.05
N PHE A 144 10.46 11.61 -14.83
CA PHE A 144 11.56 10.93 -14.11
C PHE A 144 11.13 9.93 -13.04
N ILE A 145 9.90 9.98 -12.52
CA ILE A 145 9.46 9.07 -11.45
C ILE A 145 9.32 7.62 -11.96
N LEU A 146 8.91 7.49 -13.23
CA LEU A 146 8.64 6.23 -13.91
C LEU A 146 9.89 5.37 -14.18
N PRO A 147 10.98 5.89 -14.79
CA PRO A 147 12.17 5.09 -15.02
C PRO A 147 12.78 4.58 -13.71
N ILE A 148 12.79 5.37 -12.65
CA ILE A 148 13.30 4.95 -11.34
C ILE A 148 12.46 3.82 -10.75
N GLY A 149 11.13 3.93 -10.75
CA GLY A 149 10.26 2.86 -10.27
C GLY A 149 10.41 1.57 -11.08
N LEU A 150 10.51 1.70 -12.41
CA LEU A 150 10.67 0.55 -13.31
C LEU A 150 12.03 -0.13 -13.17
N ILE A 151 13.09 0.65 -12.96
CA ILE A 151 14.43 0.14 -12.68
C ILE A 151 14.43 -0.63 -11.36
N ILE A 152 13.84 -0.08 -10.30
CA ILE A 152 13.77 -0.78 -8.99
C ILE A 152 12.99 -2.09 -9.13
N ALA A 153 11.83 -2.06 -9.80
CA ALA A 153 11.02 -3.26 -10.04
C ALA A 153 11.78 -4.31 -10.88
N GLY A 154 12.45 -3.88 -11.95
CA GLY A 154 13.27 -4.77 -12.79
C GLY A 154 14.46 -5.38 -12.04
N VAL A 155 15.11 -4.61 -11.16
CA VAL A 155 16.22 -5.08 -10.33
C VAL A 155 15.75 -6.12 -9.31
N ILE A 156 14.58 -5.91 -8.68
CA ILE A 156 14.01 -6.88 -7.73
C ILE A 156 13.72 -8.22 -8.43
N ILE A 157 13.16 -8.19 -9.64
CA ILE A 157 12.87 -9.40 -10.43
C ILE A 157 14.16 -10.14 -10.80
N LEU A 158 15.20 -9.42 -11.24
CA LEU A 158 16.47 -10.02 -11.67
C LEU A 158 17.24 -10.68 -10.53
N ILE A 159 17.20 -10.08 -9.33
CA ILE A 159 17.84 -10.65 -8.14
C ILE A 159 17.14 -11.95 -7.72
N ASN A 160 15.82 -11.99 -7.83
CA ASN A 160 15.03 -13.15 -7.43
C ASN A 160 15.18 -14.34 -8.41
N ASP A 161 15.37 -14.07 -9.70
CA ASP A 161 15.62 -15.11 -10.71
C ASP A 161 17.01 -15.76 -10.54
N ARG A 162 18.05 -14.95 -10.28
CA ARG A 162 19.41 -15.46 -10.04
C ARG A 162 19.54 -16.36 -8.81
N LYS A 163 18.71 -16.13 -7.78
CA LYS A 163 18.70 -16.97 -6.58
C LYS A 163 18.18 -18.39 -6.86
N ASN A 164 17.19 -18.52 -7.74
CA ASN A 164 16.59 -19.81 -8.07
C ASN A 164 17.44 -20.65 -9.04
N GLY A 165 18.32 -20.02 -9.82
CA GLY A 165 19.25 -20.73 -10.73
C GLY A 165 20.51 -21.30 -10.06
N HIS A 166 20.84 -20.88 -8.85
CA HIS A 166 22.03 -21.34 -8.13
C HIS A 166 21.77 -22.60 -7.29
N GLU A 167 20.53 -22.81 -6.82
CA GLU A 167 20.15 -24.00 -6.04
C GLU A 167 19.99 -25.27 -6.92
N SER A 168 19.74 -25.13 -8.23
CA SER A 168 19.60 -26.27 -9.15
C SER A 168 20.93 -26.86 -9.63
N ASN A 169 22.04 -26.09 -9.58
CA ASN A 169 23.37 -26.56 -10.01
C ASN A 169 24.15 -27.29 -8.92
N GLN A 170 23.78 -27.12 -7.64
CA GLN A 170 24.43 -27.85 -6.53
C GLN A 170 23.92 -29.29 -6.41
N ASN A 171 22.67 -29.56 -6.80
CA ASN A 171 22.06 -30.89 -6.64
C ASN A 171 22.42 -31.90 -7.75
N TYR A 172 23.15 -31.46 -8.79
CA TYR A 172 23.66 -32.32 -9.87
C TYR A 172 25.17 -32.62 -9.75
N GLY A 173 25.85 -32.07 -8.73
CA GLY A 173 27.29 -32.27 -8.51
C GLY A 173 27.67 -33.44 -7.59
N ASP A 174 26.69 -34.09 -6.96
CA ASP A 174 26.90 -35.14 -5.95
C ASP A 174 26.55 -36.56 -6.46
N PHE A 175 26.83 -36.84 -7.74
CA PHE A 175 26.85 -38.21 -8.29
C PHE A 175 28.24 -38.60 -8.77
#